data_AF-A0A024LSP3-F1
#
_entry.id   AF-A0A024LSP3-F1
#
_cell.length_a   1.000
_cell.length_b   1.000
_cell.length_c   1.000
_cell.angle_alpha   90.00
_cell.angle_beta   90.00
_cell.angle_gamma   90.00
#
_symmetry.space_group_name_H-M   'P 1'
#
loop_
_entity.id
_entity.type
_entity.pdbx_description
1 polymer ?
#
loop_
_entity_poly.entity_id
_entity_poly.type
_entity_poly.pdbx_seq_one_letter_code
_entity_poly.pdbx_strand_id
1 'polypeptide(L)'
;MENQALNKQNNNVGGIIELHSTCPISKIQIMFSNFYSRMTKEPPFLWKTGQKPSIAEAKKATSLVHDALKKLEKKATEEEIQTAYLVLSSGLKSQLGSDEKSTSLAYFYALDGISSWVLQTATKDALKGKAEGLNTTFMPSTADFYHYCEKLENRIRTRASCILKNLQKPELESRRQEKLVTSERLEAFQKELRKIFETAK
;
A
#
# COMPACT_ATOMS: atom_id res chain seq x y z
N MET A 1 -11.69 52.61 -23.03
CA MET A 1 -11.57 52.02 -24.38
C MET A 1 -10.23 51.30 -24.41
N GLU A 2 -10.16 50.05 -23.91
CA GLU A 2 -10.33 48.79 -24.69
C GLU A 2 -9.18 48.64 -25.72
N ASN A 3 -8.37 47.56 -25.84
CA ASN A 3 -8.51 46.12 -25.58
C ASN A 3 -7.10 45.50 -25.37
N GLN A 4 -6.87 44.66 -24.34
CA GLN A 4 -6.89 43.17 -24.34
C GLN A 4 -5.95 42.47 -25.36
N ALA A 5 -4.88 41.83 -24.86
CA ALA A 5 -4.59 40.38 -25.00
C ALA A 5 -3.17 40.05 -24.47
N LEU A 6 -3.01 38.85 -23.89
CA LEU A 6 -1.77 38.23 -23.38
C LEU A 6 -1.20 38.73 -22.03
N ASN A 7 -1.73 38.20 -20.93
CA ASN A 7 -0.94 37.30 -20.07
C ASN A 7 -1.81 36.67 -18.99
N LYS A 8 -2.39 35.49 -19.29
CA LYS A 8 -2.93 34.58 -18.28
C LYS A 8 -1.93 33.42 -18.14
N GLN A 9 -0.92 33.60 -17.30
CA GLN A 9 -0.24 32.48 -16.66
C GLN A 9 -0.71 32.45 -15.20
N ASN A 10 -1.83 31.77 -14.99
CA ASN A 10 -2.25 31.33 -13.67
C ASN A 10 -1.26 30.25 -13.21
N ASN A 11 -0.20 30.68 -12.53
CA ASN A 11 0.67 29.80 -11.75
C ASN A 11 -0.11 29.26 -10.55
N ASN A 12 -1.00 28.30 -10.78
CA ASN A 12 -1.68 27.59 -9.71
C ASN A 12 -0.80 26.44 -9.20
N VAL A 13 0.32 26.81 -8.57
CA VAL A 13 1.18 25.88 -7.81
C VAL A 13 0.59 25.61 -6.42
N GLY A 14 -0.51 26.28 -6.07
CA GLY A 14 -1.19 26.21 -4.78
C GLY A 14 -2.02 24.93 -4.53
N GLY A 15 -2.18 24.05 -5.51
CA GLY A 15 -2.93 22.80 -5.36
C GLY A 15 -2.13 21.60 -4.84
N ILE A 16 -0.80 21.72 -4.71
CA ILE A 16 0.11 20.56 -4.52
C ILE A 16 0.53 20.37 -3.05
N ILE A 17 0.15 21.28 -2.14
CA ILE A 17 0.59 21.24 -0.74
C ILE A 17 -0.62 21.26 0.22
N GLU A 18 -1.42 20.20 0.19
CA GLU A 18 -2.21 19.77 1.35
C GLU A 18 -1.75 18.37 1.80
N LEU A 19 -0.57 18.33 2.42
CA LEU A 19 0.02 17.13 3.03
C LEU A 19 -0.19 17.08 4.54
N HIS A 20 -1.42 17.35 5.00
CA HIS A 20 -1.88 16.98 6.33
C HIS A 20 -2.95 15.88 6.25
N SER A 21 -2.51 14.62 6.28
CA SER A 21 -3.22 13.42 6.76
C SER A 21 -4.75 13.27 6.54
N THR A 22 -5.31 13.71 5.42
CA THR A 22 -6.71 13.42 5.02
C THR A 22 -6.84 12.23 4.08
N CYS A 23 -5.72 11.77 3.48
CA CYS A 23 -5.72 10.73 2.46
C CYS A 23 -6.26 9.37 2.98
N PRO A 24 -7.26 8.76 2.31
CA PRO A 24 -7.84 7.47 2.73
C PRO A 24 -6.81 6.33 2.70
N ILE A 25 -5.84 6.37 1.79
CA ILE A 25 -4.77 5.36 1.67
C ILE A 25 -3.86 5.34 2.90
N SER A 26 -3.48 6.51 3.43
CA SER A 26 -2.69 6.59 4.68
C SER A 26 -3.48 6.06 5.87
N LYS A 27 -4.80 6.30 5.91
CA LYS A 27 -5.69 5.81 6.97
C LYS A 27 -5.88 4.29 6.91
N ILE A 28 -5.87 3.68 5.72
CA ILE A 28 -5.89 2.21 5.56
C ILE A 28 -4.72 1.56 6.28
N GLN A 29 -3.52 2.15 6.20
CA GLN A 29 -2.35 1.59 6.87
C GLN A 29 -2.52 1.54 8.40
N ILE A 30 -3.04 2.63 8.98
CA ILE A 30 -3.30 2.71 10.42
C ILE A 30 -4.38 1.72 10.83
N MET A 31 -5.47 1.64 10.05
CA MET A 31 -6.58 0.72 10.30
C MET A 31 -6.16 -0.74 10.21
N PHE A 32 -5.36 -1.10 9.20
CA PHE A 32 -4.83 -2.45 9.05
C PHE A 32 -4.01 -2.86 10.28
N SER A 33 -3.10 -1.99 10.74
CA SER A 33 -2.29 -2.25 11.95
C SER A 33 -3.15 -2.37 13.21
N ASN A 34 -4.17 -1.53 13.36
CA ASN A 34 -5.11 -1.59 14.48
C ASN A 34 -5.90 -2.91 14.48
N PHE A 35 -6.42 -3.33 13.32
CA PHE A 35 -7.13 -4.60 13.21
C PHE A 35 -6.22 -5.76 13.58
N TYR A 36 -4.99 -5.76 13.05
CA TYR A 36 -4.05 -6.84 13.32
C TYR A 36 -3.67 -6.97 14.82
N SER A 37 -3.57 -5.86 15.57
CA SER A 37 -3.27 -5.91 17.00
C SER A 37 -4.40 -6.52 17.85
N ARG A 38 -5.64 -6.45 17.35
CA ARG A 38 -6.86 -6.99 17.96
C ARG A 38 -7.15 -8.44 17.58
N MET A 39 -6.37 -9.01 16.67
CA MET A 39 -6.51 -10.39 16.21
C MET A 39 -5.53 -11.35 16.88
N THR A 40 -5.81 -12.65 16.82
CA THR A 40 -4.89 -13.70 17.24
C THR A 40 -3.65 -13.70 16.34
N LYS A 41 -2.49 -14.04 16.93
CA LYS A 41 -1.21 -14.10 16.20
C LYS A 41 -0.98 -15.45 15.52
N GLU A 42 -1.72 -16.46 15.92
CA GLU A 42 -1.62 -17.82 15.41
C GLU A 42 -2.90 -18.22 14.66
N PRO A 43 -2.78 -19.09 13.66
CA PRO A 43 -3.94 -19.67 12.99
C PRO A 43 -4.85 -20.43 13.98
N PRO A 44 -6.18 -20.34 13.82
CA PRO A 44 -6.89 -19.46 12.88
C PRO A 44 -6.81 -17.99 13.33
N PHE A 45 -6.46 -17.09 12.40
CA PHE A 45 -6.36 -15.64 12.64
C PHE A 45 -7.75 -15.03 12.86
N LEU A 46 -8.24 -14.99 14.09
CA LEU A 46 -9.57 -14.54 14.51
C LEU A 46 -9.50 -13.26 15.35
N TRP A 47 -10.65 -12.62 15.61
CA TRP A 47 -10.72 -11.52 16.57
C TRP A 47 -10.57 -12.05 17.99
N LYS A 48 -9.81 -11.35 18.84
CA LYS A 48 -9.81 -11.62 20.29
C LYS A 48 -11.22 -11.34 20.85
N THR A 49 -11.57 -12.00 21.94
CA THR A 49 -12.86 -11.86 22.60
C THR A 49 -13.16 -10.40 22.95
N GLY A 50 -14.32 -9.89 22.54
CA GLY A 50 -14.75 -8.51 22.73
C GLY A 50 -13.96 -7.46 21.94
N GLN A 51 -13.09 -7.90 21.03
CA GLN A 51 -12.24 -7.01 20.22
C GLN A 51 -12.70 -6.92 18.76
N LYS A 52 -13.80 -7.57 18.35
CA LYS A 52 -14.34 -7.38 17.00
C LYS A 52 -14.85 -5.95 16.81
N PRO A 53 -14.67 -5.35 15.62
CA PRO A 53 -15.21 -4.03 15.32
C PRO A 53 -16.73 -3.99 15.49
N SER A 54 -17.22 -2.90 16.07
CA SER A 54 -18.66 -2.64 16.12
C SER A 54 -19.21 -2.45 14.70
N ILE A 55 -20.53 -2.53 14.53
CA ILE A 55 -21.18 -2.32 13.22
C ILE A 55 -20.82 -0.93 12.66
N ALA A 56 -20.77 0.10 13.51
CA ALA A 56 -20.40 1.46 13.10
C ALA A 56 -18.93 1.54 12.65
N GLU A 57 -18.02 0.89 13.38
CA GLU A 57 -16.60 0.82 13.03
C GLU A 57 -16.39 0.06 11.72
N ALA A 58 -17.09 -1.06 11.53
CA ALA A 58 -17.04 -1.86 10.30
C ALA A 58 -17.55 -1.09 9.07
N LYS A 59 -18.66 -0.32 9.22
CA LYS A 59 -19.16 0.56 8.15
C LYS A 59 -18.14 1.63 7.77
N LYS A 60 -17.53 2.28 8.77
CA LYS A 60 -16.49 3.29 8.55
C LYS A 60 -15.26 2.69 7.87
N ALA A 61 -14.84 1.50 8.28
CA ALA A 61 -13.73 0.77 7.67
C ALA A 61 -14.01 0.41 6.20
N THR A 62 -15.21 -0.07 5.92
CA THR A 62 -15.65 -0.41 4.55
C THR A 62 -15.68 0.81 3.65
N SER A 63 -16.26 1.92 4.11
CA SER A 63 -16.27 3.20 3.37
C SER A 63 -14.84 3.68 3.06
N LEU A 64 -13.95 3.63 4.05
CA LEU A 64 -12.57 4.04 3.87
C LEU A 64 -11.82 3.20 2.83
N VAL A 65 -12.08 1.88 2.83
CA VAL A 65 -11.53 0.97 1.83
C VAL A 65 -12.01 1.32 0.43
N HIS A 66 -13.32 1.55 0.26
CA HIS A 66 -13.87 1.95 -1.04
C HIS A 66 -13.29 3.28 -1.53
N ASP A 67 -13.17 4.29 -0.66
CA ASP A 67 -12.59 5.58 -1.03
C ASP A 67 -11.14 5.45 -1.50
N ALA A 68 -10.35 4.59 -0.85
CA ALA A 68 -8.98 4.35 -1.26
C ALA A 68 -8.88 3.57 -2.58
N LEU A 69 -9.71 2.55 -2.78
CA LEU A 69 -9.73 1.79 -4.03
C LEU A 69 -10.17 2.69 -5.19
N LYS A 70 -11.18 3.54 -5.00
CA LYS A 70 -11.60 4.55 -5.98
C LYS A 70 -10.48 5.52 -6.35
N LYS A 71 -9.62 5.89 -5.39
CA LYS A 71 -8.42 6.70 -5.69
C LYS A 71 -7.41 5.96 -6.57
N LEU A 72 -7.28 4.64 -6.43
CA LEU A 72 -6.40 3.81 -7.28
C LEU A 72 -7.00 3.53 -8.67
N GLU A 73 -8.31 3.64 -8.82
CA GLU A 73 -8.97 3.50 -10.12
C GLU A 73 -8.69 4.70 -11.03
N LYS A 74 -8.49 5.89 -10.47
CA LYS A 74 -8.14 7.09 -11.24
C LYS A 74 -6.72 6.94 -11.80
N LYS A 75 -6.64 6.72 -13.12
CA LYS A 75 -5.38 6.64 -13.86
C LYS A 75 -4.68 7.99 -13.96
N ALA A 76 -3.36 7.95 -13.99
CA ALA A 76 -2.55 9.14 -14.25
C ALA A 76 -2.84 9.65 -15.66
N THR A 77 -2.94 10.96 -15.81
CA THR A 77 -3.01 11.57 -17.15
C THR A 77 -1.62 11.65 -17.78
N GLU A 78 -1.57 11.86 -19.09
CA GLU A 78 -0.31 12.08 -19.80
C GLU A 78 0.49 13.24 -19.18
N GLU A 79 -0.18 14.33 -18.82
CA GLU A 79 0.46 15.50 -18.20
C GLU A 79 1.03 15.16 -16.82
N GLU A 80 0.34 14.33 -16.03
CA GLU A 80 0.85 13.87 -14.74
C GLU A 80 2.11 13.00 -14.91
N ILE A 81 2.15 12.13 -15.93
CA ILE A 81 3.30 11.28 -16.25
C ILE A 81 4.48 12.12 -16.74
N GLN A 82 4.24 13.06 -17.66
CA GLN A 82 5.27 13.99 -18.13
C GLN A 82 5.80 14.86 -16.98
N THR A 83 4.92 15.33 -16.10
CA THR A 83 5.32 16.09 -14.90
C THR A 83 6.20 15.24 -13.99
N ALA A 84 5.84 13.98 -13.74
CA ALA A 84 6.63 13.07 -12.93
C ALA A 84 8.04 12.86 -13.53
N TYR A 85 8.13 12.64 -14.84
CA TYR A 85 9.41 12.56 -15.55
C TYR A 85 10.25 13.83 -15.34
N LEU A 86 9.69 15.01 -15.62
CA LEU A 86 10.40 16.29 -15.49
C LEU A 86 10.90 16.53 -14.05
N VAL A 87 10.08 16.19 -13.07
CA VAL A 87 10.42 16.32 -11.66
C VAL A 87 11.57 15.38 -11.27
N LEU A 88 11.55 14.14 -11.75
CA LEU A 88 12.62 13.17 -11.49
C LEU A 88 13.92 13.56 -12.20
N SER A 89 13.87 13.97 -13.47
CA SER A 89 15.04 14.37 -14.24
C SER A 89 15.67 15.66 -13.72
N SER A 90 14.88 16.54 -13.10
CA SER A 90 15.39 17.76 -12.46
C SER A 90 15.96 17.51 -11.07
N GLY A 91 15.44 16.52 -10.35
CA GLY A 91 15.84 16.21 -8.97
C GLY A 91 16.94 15.15 -8.84
N LEU A 92 17.16 14.33 -9.88
CA LEU A 92 18.10 13.19 -9.89
C LEU A 92 19.00 13.26 -11.12
N LYS A 93 20.16 12.60 -11.05
CA LYS A 93 21.11 12.57 -12.18
C LYS A 93 20.60 11.64 -13.28
N SER A 94 20.52 12.14 -14.51
CA SER A 94 20.27 11.31 -15.68
C SER A 94 21.42 10.31 -15.94
N GLN A 95 21.10 9.21 -16.61
CA GLN A 95 22.12 8.29 -17.10
C GLN A 95 22.94 8.95 -18.21
N LEU A 96 24.24 8.69 -18.23
CA LEU A 96 25.13 9.29 -19.22
C LEU A 96 24.72 8.86 -20.64
N GLY A 97 24.43 9.84 -21.51
CA GLY A 97 24.06 9.59 -22.91
C GLY A 97 22.57 9.28 -23.15
N SER A 98 21.68 9.45 -22.16
CA SER A 98 20.24 9.31 -22.38
C SER A 98 19.67 10.48 -23.18
N ASP A 99 18.96 10.19 -24.29
CA ASP A 99 18.15 11.19 -24.98
C ASP A 99 16.88 11.50 -24.16
N GLU A 100 16.70 12.77 -23.80
CA GLU A 100 15.61 13.20 -22.92
C GLU A 100 14.23 12.94 -23.53
N LYS A 101 14.08 13.12 -24.85
CA LYS A 101 12.79 12.93 -25.54
C LYS A 101 12.40 11.46 -25.55
N SER A 102 13.33 10.60 -25.94
CA SER A 102 13.13 9.14 -25.97
C SER A 102 12.88 8.59 -24.56
N THR A 103 13.57 9.13 -23.55
CA THR A 103 13.38 8.72 -22.15
C THR A 103 12.01 9.14 -21.62
N SER A 104 11.60 10.38 -21.88
CA SER A 104 10.25 10.87 -21.53
C SER A 104 9.16 10.01 -22.16
N LEU A 105 9.29 9.66 -23.44
CA LEU A 105 8.35 8.79 -24.14
C LEU A 105 8.34 7.37 -23.56
N ALA A 106 9.49 6.83 -23.19
CA ALA A 106 9.57 5.53 -22.53
C ALA A 106 8.88 5.53 -21.16
N TYR A 107 8.99 6.64 -20.40
CA TYR A 107 8.24 6.85 -19.15
C TYR A 107 6.74 6.86 -19.39
N PHE A 108 6.28 7.56 -20.43
CA PHE A 108 4.87 7.57 -20.81
C PHE A 108 4.33 6.16 -21.07
N TYR A 109 5.02 5.38 -21.92
CA TYR A 109 4.57 4.02 -22.23
C TYR A 109 4.64 3.06 -21.04
N ALA A 110 5.69 3.16 -20.22
CA ALA A 110 5.85 2.26 -19.08
C ALA A 110 4.83 2.54 -17.97
N LEU A 111 4.44 3.80 -17.78
CA LEU A 111 3.57 4.22 -16.67
C LEU A 111 2.11 4.36 -17.07
N ASP A 112 1.76 4.07 -18.32
CA ASP A 112 0.37 4.00 -18.76
C ASP A 112 -0.41 3.01 -17.88
N GLY A 113 -1.61 3.41 -17.48
CA GLY A 113 -2.45 2.63 -16.56
C GLY A 113 -2.04 2.64 -15.09
N ILE A 114 -0.95 3.30 -14.69
CA ILE A 114 -0.64 3.56 -13.27
C ILE A 114 -1.62 4.59 -12.70
N SER A 115 -2.02 4.42 -11.44
CA SER A 115 -2.91 5.39 -10.79
C SER A 115 -2.21 6.73 -10.49
N SER A 116 -2.94 7.83 -10.64
CA SER A 116 -2.44 9.20 -10.39
C SER A 116 -1.83 9.32 -8.99
N TRP A 117 -2.48 8.74 -7.98
CA TRP A 117 -1.97 8.75 -6.61
C TRP A 117 -0.66 7.96 -6.45
N VAL A 118 -0.56 6.78 -7.08
CA VAL A 118 0.65 5.94 -7.01
C VAL A 118 1.81 6.65 -7.69
N LEU A 119 1.60 7.23 -8.87
CA LEU A 119 2.62 7.97 -9.60
C LEU A 119 3.18 9.14 -8.78
N GLN A 120 2.29 9.97 -8.22
CA GLN A 120 2.69 11.10 -7.37
C GLN A 120 3.45 10.65 -6.12
N THR A 121 2.99 9.57 -5.48
CA THR A 121 3.63 9.03 -4.27
C THR A 121 4.99 8.43 -4.60
N ALA A 122 5.11 7.65 -5.68
CA ALA A 122 6.36 7.06 -6.12
C ALA A 122 7.39 8.12 -6.50
N THR A 123 6.98 9.15 -7.24
CA THR A 123 7.82 10.28 -7.61
C THR A 123 8.38 10.98 -6.36
N LYS A 124 7.50 11.25 -5.39
CA LYS A 124 7.88 11.86 -4.11
C LYS A 124 8.80 10.98 -3.29
N ASP A 125 8.57 9.67 -3.24
CA ASP A 125 9.40 8.73 -2.48
C ASP A 125 10.79 8.61 -3.11
N ALA A 126 10.88 8.58 -4.44
CA ALA A 126 12.15 8.58 -5.17
C ALA A 126 12.98 9.84 -4.86
N LEU A 127 12.39 11.03 -4.96
CA LEU A 127 13.06 12.29 -4.62
C LEU A 127 13.51 12.38 -3.16
N LYS A 128 12.78 11.72 -2.25
CA LYS A 128 13.14 11.68 -0.83
C LYS A 128 14.18 10.62 -0.50
N GLY A 129 14.61 9.81 -1.47
CA GLY A 129 15.44 8.64 -1.23
C GLY A 129 14.77 7.57 -0.36
N LYS A 130 13.43 7.53 -0.34
CA LYS A 130 12.61 6.59 0.45
C LYS A 130 12.02 5.45 -0.39
N ALA A 131 12.19 5.51 -1.71
CA ALA A 131 11.75 4.45 -2.60
C ALA A 131 12.69 3.24 -2.50
N GLU A 132 12.32 2.27 -1.66
CA GLU A 132 13.06 1.01 -1.48
C GLU A 132 13.30 0.32 -2.83
N GLY A 133 14.57 0.04 -3.13
CA GLY A 133 15.00 -0.63 -4.36
C GLY A 133 15.35 0.31 -5.52
N LEU A 134 15.06 1.61 -5.41
CA LEU A 134 15.50 2.61 -6.38
C LEU A 134 16.81 3.26 -5.96
N ASN A 135 17.59 3.71 -6.95
CA ASN A 135 18.79 4.50 -6.69
C ASN A 135 18.38 5.90 -6.15
N THR A 136 19.08 6.40 -5.14
CA THR A 136 18.78 7.69 -4.50
C THR A 136 19.44 8.89 -5.20
N THR A 137 20.37 8.63 -6.12
CA THR A 137 21.19 9.63 -6.81
C THR A 137 20.84 9.73 -8.29
N PHE A 138 20.63 8.58 -8.94
CA PHE A 138 20.34 8.50 -10.36
C PHE A 138 18.84 8.35 -10.61
N MET A 139 18.39 8.90 -11.73
CA MET A 139 17.03 8.71 -12.21
C MET A 139 16.77 7.21 -12.41
N PRO A 140 15.64 6.69 -11.91
CA PRO A 140 15.34 5.26 -12.06
C PRO A 140 15.15 4.90 -13.54
N SER A 141 15.43 3.64 -13.89
CA SER A 141 14.98 3.15 -15.19
C SER A 141 13.45 3.12 -15.23
N THR A 142 12.87 3.18 -16.42
CA THR A 142 11.40 3.09 -16.60
C THR A 142 10.85 1.79 -15.99
N ALA A 143 11.57 0.68 -16.15
CA ALA A 143 11.21 -0.62 -15.59
C ALA A 143 11.25 -0.61 -14.06
N ASP A 144 12.33 -0.12 -13.45
CA ASP A 144 12.46 -0.08 -11.99
C ASP A 144 11.39 0.82 -11.37
N PHE A 145 11.14 1.98 -11.99
CA PHE A 145 10.12 2.90 -11.50
C PHE A 145 8.71 2.34 -11.65
N TYR A 146 8.42 1.66 -12.76
CA TYR A 146 7.17 0.92 -12.94
C TYR A 146 6.97 -0.16 -11.88
N HIS A 147 7.98 -1.00 -11.64
CA HIS A 147 7.89 -2.05 -10.61
C HIS A 147 7.68 -1.49 -9.21
N TYR A 148 8.30 -0.35 -8.89
CA TYR A 148 8.03 0.34 -7.63
C TYR A 148 6.58 0.80 -7.54
N CYS A 149 6.04 1.43 -8.59
CA CYS A 149 4.64 1.84 -8.68
C CYS A 149 3.69 0.65 -8.50
N GLU A 150 3.92 -0.46 -9.20
CA GLU A 150 3.13 -1.68 -9.12
C GLU A 150 3.14 -2.27 -7.70
N LYS A 151 4.32 -2.37 -7.08
CA LYS A 151 4.47 -2.87 -5.71
C LYS A 151 3.72 -1.98 -4.72
N LEU A 152 3.78 -0.66 -4.89
CA LEU A 152 3.06 0.30 -4.05
C LEU A 152 1.54 0.13 -4.18
N GLU A 153 1.03 0.01 -5.40
CA GLU A 153 -0.40 -0.21 -5.67
C GLU A 153 -0.89 -1.53 -5.08
N ASN A 154 -0.16 -2.61 -5.32
CA ASN A 154 -0.49 -3.95 -4.84
C ASN A 154 -0.51 -4.02 -3.30
N ARG A 155 0.43 -3.34 -2.63
CA ARG A 155 0.47 -3.25 -1.16
C ARG A 155 -0.82 -2.65 -0.59
N ILE A 156 -1.37 -1.62 -1.25
CA ILE A 156 -2.60 -0.97 -0.81
C ILE A 156 -3.81 -1.86 -1.06
N ARG A 157 -3.91 -2.45 -2.27
CA ARG A 157 -5.00 -3.38 -2.63
C ARG A 157 -5.03 -4.61 -1.72
N THR A 158 -3.87 -5.15 -1.38
CA THR A 158 -3.74 -6.28 -0.45
C THR A 158 -4.26 -5.90 0.93
N ARG A 159 -3.86 -4.74 1.47
CA ARG A 159 -4.34 -4.25 2.78
C ARG A 159 -5.85 -4.02 2.79
N ALA A 160 -6.37 -3.36 1.76
CA ALA A 160 -7.81 -3.18 1.57
C ALA A 160 -8.55 -4.52 1.61
N SER A 161 -8.07 -5.51 0.84
CA SER A 161 -8.64 -6.85 0.80
C SER A 161 -8.57 -7.55 2.17
N CYS A 162 -7.45 -7.43 2.88
CA CYS A 162 -7.31 -8.00 4.21
C CYS A 162 -8.27 -7.36 5.24
N ILE A 163 -8.45 -6.03 5.19
CA ILE A 163 -9.41 -5.34 6.07
C ILE A 163 -10.82 -5.90 5.85
N LEU A 164 -11.28 -5.97 4.60
CA LEU A 164 -12.61 -6.49 4.26
C LEU A 164 -12.78 -7.95 4.69
N LYS A 165 -11.79 -8.81 4.42
CA LYS A 165 -11.78 -10.20 4.87
C LYS A 165 -11.80 -10.31 6.40
N ASN A 166 -11.05 -9.46 7.10
CA ASN A 166 -10.98 -9.49 8.56
C ASN A 166 -12.31 -9.08 9.21
N LEU A 167 -13.05 -8.14 8.63
CA LEU A 167 -14.38 -7.75 9.14
C LEU A 167 -15.38 -8.93 9.17
N GLN A 168 -15.24 -9.88 8.25
CA GLN A 168 -16.11 -11.05 8.15
C GLN A 168 -15.75 -12.16 9.15
N LYS A 169 -14.59 -12.09 9.79
CA LYS A 169 -14.13 -13.15 10.69
C LYS A 169 -14.91 -13.18 12.01
N PRO A 170 -15.07 -14.37 12.62
CA PRO A 170 -15.68 -14.49 13.93
C PRO A 170 -14.71 -14.05 15.05
N GLU A 171 -15.28 -13.84 16.23
CA GLU A 171 -14.48 -13.76 17.46
C GLU A 171 -14.05 -15.16 17.90
N LEU A 172 -12.97 -15.21 18.68
CA LEU A 172 -12.60 -16.40 19.40
C LEU A 172 -13.68 -16.72 20.44
N GLU A 173 -14.34 -17.86 20.26
CA GLU A 173 -15.22 -18.44 21.27
C GLU A 173 -14.45 -18.64 22.58
N SER A 174 -14.97 -18.14 23.70
CA SER A 174 -14.34 -18.24 25.03
C SER A 174 -13.98 -19.68 25.41
N ARG A 175 -14.72 -20.68 24.90
CA ARG A 175 -14.43 -22.13 25.09
C ARG A 175 -13.22 -22.66 24.31
N ARG A 176 -12.73 -21.95 23.29
CA ARG A 176 -11.51 -22.35 22.55
C ARG A 176 -10.24 -21.83 23.22
N GLN A 177 -10.34 -20.89 24.16
CA GLN A 177 -9.20 -20.43 24.95
C GLN A 177 -8.58 -21.58 25.76
N GLU A 178 -9.42 -22.46 26.34
CA GLU A 178 -8.96 -23.64 27.09
C GLU A 178 -8.38 -24.73 26.20
N LYS A 179 -8.82 -24.82 24.93
CA LYS A 179 -8.38 -25.89 24.01
C LYS A 179 -7.16 -25.54 23.17
N LEU A 180 -6.73 -24.28 23.11
CA LEU A 180 -5.61 -23.89 22.23
C LEU A 180 -4.23 -24.04 22.87
N VAL A 181 -4.12 -24.16 24.19
CA VAL A 181 -2.87 -24.56 24.86
C VAL A 181 -3.21 -25.32 26.14
N THR A 182 -3.44 -26.63 26.07
CA THR A 182 -3.02 -27.48 27.19
C THR A 182 -1.76 -28.19 26.75
N SER A 183 -0.67 -27.88 27.45
CA SER A 183 0.59 -28.64 27.45
C SER A 183 0.32 -30.15 27.46
N GLU A 184 -0.74 -30.57 28.16
CA GLU A 184 -1.23 -31.94 28.24
C GLU A 184 -1.48 -32.61 26.89
N ARG A 185 -2.02 -31.91 25.88
CA ARG A 185 -2.32 -32.53 24.58
C ARG A 185 -1.06 -32.77 23.76
N LEU A 186 -0.06 -31.89 23.91
CA LEU A 186 1.23 -31.97 23.25
C LEU A 186 2.15 -32.98 23.97
N GLU A 187 2.11 -33.01 25.30
CA GLU A 187 2.74 -34.03 26.14
C GLU A 187 2.16 -35.42 25.90
N ALA A 188 0.82 -35.55 25.78
CA ALA A 188 0.17 -36.82 25.45
C ALA A 188 0.65 -37.36 24.09
N PHE A 189 0.72 -36.49 23.08
CA PHE A 189 1.22 -36.87 21.75
C PHE A 189 2.71 -37.24 21.77
N GLN A 190 3.55 -36.50 22.51
CA GLN A 190 4.97 -36.84 22.67
C GLN A 190 5.17 -38.17 23.41
N LYS A 191 4.32 -38.47 24.40
CA LYS A 191 4.34 -39.73 25.15
C LYS A 191 3.88 -40.90 24.29
N GLU A 192 2.91 -40.66 23.41
CA GLU A 192 2.41 -41.65 22.45
C GLU A 192 3.47 -41.97 21.39
N LEU A 193 4.13 -40.96 20.81
CA LEU A 193 5.25 -41.16 19.90
C LEU A 193 6.39 -41.94 20.56
N ARG A 194 6.78 -41.60 21.80
CA ARG A 194 7.84 -42.31 22.52
C ARG A 194 7.53 -43.80 22.69
N LYS A 195 6.29 -44.15 23.04
CA LYS A 195 5.87 -45.55 23.17
C LYS A 195 5.98 -46.32 21.85
N ILE A 196 5.57 -45.71 20.74
CA ILE A 196 5.62 -46.35 19.41
C ILE A 196 7.08 -46.67 19.04
N PHE A 197 8.01 -45.75 19.33
CA PHE A 197 9.44 -45.97 19.07
C PHE A 197 10.10 -46.98 20.02
N GLU A 198 9.62 -47.11 21.26
CA GLU A 198 10.11 -48.10 22.22
C GLU A 198 9.61 -49.53 21.93
N THR A 199 8.42 -49.68 21.34
CA THR A 199 7.85 -50.99 20.96
C THR A 199 8.27 -51.48 19.57
N ALA A 200 9.02 -50.66 18.81
CA ALA A 200 9.50 -51.00 17.47
C ALA A 200 10.93 -51.61 17.47
N LYS A 201 11.39 -52.11 18.62
CA LYS A 201 12.69 -52.76 18.82
C LYS A 201 12.50 -54.20 19.25
#